data_AF-X0VTU9-F1
#
_entry.id   AF-X0VTU9-F1
#
_cell.length_a   1.000
_cell.length_b   1.000
_cell.length_c   1.000
_cell.angle_alpha   90.00
_cell.angle_beta   90.00
_cell.angle_gamma   90.00
#
_symmetry.space_group_name_H-M   'P 1'
#
loop_
_entity.id
_entity.type
_entity.pdbx_description
1 polymer ?
#
loop_
_entity_poly.entity_id
_entity_poly.type
_entity_poly.pdbx_seq_one_letter_code
_entity_poly.pdbx_strand_id
1 'polypeptide(L)'
;MRPLNQLDAVRILLSLVMLGYASWVDIKTREIYDLVWLVFGGLGLILALYEIYAGSLSLAGFVMTVIFSAVMSMALGYLGLFGGADVGAFIALSILHPIPPRGLEPLLGVVSVIYPLTLFSNSALSGASFALVLLGRNLLRKASGNSLFDDLGSNSLLKKFIVMVSGA
;
A
#
# COMPACT_ATOMS: atom_id res chain seq x y z
N MET A 1 20.22 -18.11 -4.35
CA MET A 1 19.15 -17.12 -4.60
C MET A 1 18.98 -16.94 -6.11
N ARG A 2 17.75 -16.97 -6.63
CA ARG A 2 17.51 -16.62 -8.04
C ARG A 2 17.62 -15.09 -8.17
N PRO A 3 18.29 -14.55 -9.19
CA PRO A 3 18.38 -13.10 -9.39
C PRO A 3 16.99 -12.52 -9.67
N LEU A 4 16.81 -11.23 -9.34
CA LEU A 4 15.58 -10.51 -9.67
C LEU A 4 15.34 -10.57 -11.18
N ASN A 5 14.15 -11.01 -11.58
CA ASN A 5 13.77 -11.03 -12.98
C ASN A 5 13.62 -9.59 -13.51
N GLN A 6 14.02 -9.34 -14.75
CA GLN A 6 13.89 -8.02 -15.38
C GLN A 6 12.41 -7.57 -15.41
N LEU A 7 11.47 -8.49 -15.65
CA LEU A 7 10.04 -8.19 -15.60
C LEU A 7 9.58 -7.78 -14.20
N ASP A 8 10.07 -8.45 -13.16
CA ASP A 8 9.74 -8.11 -11.77
C ASP A 8 10.26 -6.73 -11.42
N ALA A 9 11.48 -6.38 -11.84
CA ALA A 9 12.05 -5.05 -11.67
C ALA A 9 11.21 -3.97 -12.37
N VAL A 10 10.74 -4.23 -13.60
CA VAL A 10 9.86 -3.32 -14.34
C VAL A 10 8.52 -3.15 -13.62
N ARG A 11 7.89 -4.25 -13.16
CA ARG A 11 6.63 -4.20 -12.40
C ARG A 11 6.79 -3.36 -11.13
N ILE A 12 7.88 -3.55 -10.38
CA ILE A 12 8.20 -2.77 -9.17
C ILE A 12 8.37 -1.29 -9.53
N LEU A 13 9.15 -0.98 -10.58
CA LEU A 13 9.37 0.40 -11.01
C LEU A 13 8.06 1.08 -11.41
N LEU A 14 7.20 0.39 -12.19
CA LEU A 14 5.88 0.90 -12.58
C LEU A 14 5.01 1.18 -11.34
N SER A 15 4.98 0.27 -10.37
CA SER A 15 4.26 0.46 -9.12
C SER A 15 4.79 1.66 -8.31
N LEU A 16 6.11 1.82 -8.21
CA LEU A 16 6.73 2.95 -7.52
C LEU A 16 6.41 4.29 -8.21
N VAL A 17 6.46 4.34 -9.53
CA VAL A 17 6.10 5.54 -10.30
C VAL A 17 4.62 5.85 -10.14
N MET A 18 3.74 4.84 -10.27
CA MET A 18 2.30 5.00 -10.11
C MET A 18 1.95 5.54 -8.72
N LEU A 19 2.42 4.88 -7.66
CA LEU A 19 2.12 5.27 -6.29
C LEU A 19 2.80 6.59 -5.92
N GLY A 20 4.05 6.81 -6.33
CA GLY A 20 4.75 8.07 -6.07
C GLY A 20 4.09 9.26 -6.75
N TYR A 21 3.65 9.09 -8.00
CA TYR A 21 2.87 10.11 -8.70
C TYR A 21 1.52 10.36 -8.02
N ALA A 22 0.78 9.30 -7.70
CA ALA A 22 -0.51 9.39 -7.02
C ALA A 22 -0.40 10.10 -5.67
N SER A 23 0.59 9.75 -4.85
CA SER A 23 0.85 10.42 -3.56
C SER A 23 1.24 11.89 -3.74
N TRP A 24 2.04 12.22 -4.75
CA TRP A 24 2.41 13.61 -5.02
C TRP A 24 1.21 14.47 -5.45
N VAL A 25 0.37 13.93 -6.33
CA VAL A 25 -0.87 14.57 -6.80
C VAL A 25 -1.85 14.73 -5.64
N ASP A 26 -2.02 13.70 -4.80
CA ASP A 26 -2.87 13.77 -3.61
C ASP A 26 -2.48 14.92 -2.68
N ILE A 27 -1.17 15.10 -2.43
CA ILE A 27 -0.66 16.22 -1.63
C ILE A 27 -0.97 17.57 -2.27
N LYS A 28 -0.88 17.67 -3.60
CA LYS A 28 -0.94 18.97 -4.32
C LYS A 28 -2.36 19.40 -4.68
N THR A 29 -3.18 18.48 -5.17
CA THR A 29 -4.50 18.79 -5.76
C THR A 29 -5.66 18.07 -5.08
N ARG A 30 -5.39 17.14 -4.14
CA ARG A 30 -6.41 16.34 -3.41
C ARG A 30 -7.37 15.53 -4.29
N GLU A 31 -7.10 15.46 -5.59
CA GLU A 31 -7.89 14.73 -6.59
C GLU A 31 -6.93 14.02 -7.55
N ILE A 32 -7.12 12.71 -7.68
CA ILE A 32 -6.32 11.84 -8.55
C ILE A 32 -7.20 11.38 -9.71
N TYR A 33 -6.72 11.52 -10.94
CA TYR A 33 -7.45 11.05 -12.11
C TYR A 33 -7.45 9.52 -12.20
N ASP A 34 -8.62 8.92 -12.42
CA ASP A 34 -8.78 7.46 -12.59
C ASP A 34 -7.95 6.88 -13.74
N LEU A 35 -7.60 7.72 -14.71
CA LEU A 35 -6.74 7.35 -15.83
C LEU A 35 -5.38 6.82 -15.39
N VAL A 36 -4.87 7.24 -14.23
CA VAL A 36 -3.62 6.72 -13.66
C VAL A 36 -3.72 5.21 -13.46
N TRP A 37 -4.79 4.75 -12.80
CA TRP A 37 -4.99 3.33 -12.51
C TRP A 37 -5.19 2.52 -13.79
N LEU A 38 -5.90 3.09 -14.77
CA LEU A 38 -6.12 2.44 -16.08
C LEU A 38 -4.83 2.29 -16.88
N VAL A 39 -3.98 3.33 -16.92
CA VAL A 39 -2.71 3.30 -17.66
C VAL A 39 -1.77 2.26 -17.06
N PHE A 40 -1.54 2.32 -15.74
CA PHE A 40 -0.62 1.39 -15.08
C PHE A 40 -1.19 -0.03 -14.97
N GLY A 41 -2.50 -0.18 -14.78
CA GLY A 41 -3.18 -1.47 -14.87
C GLY A 41 -3.08 -2.08 -16.27
N GLY A 42 -3.23 -1.27 -17.32
CA GLY A 42 -3.04 -1.70 -18.72
C GLY A 42 -1.62 -2.16 -19.01
N LEU A 43 -0.61 -1.43 -18.54
CA LEU A 43 0.79 -1.86 -18.62
C LEU A 43 1.02 -3.18 -17.87
N GLY A 44 0.48 -3.31 -16.67
CA GLY A 44 0.53 -4.56 -15.90
C GLY A 44 -0.12 -5.73 -16.63
N LEU A 45 -1.24 -5.48 -17.32
CA LEU A 45 -1.96 -6.49 -18.11
C LEU A 45 -1.11 -6.96 -19.29
N ILE A 46 -0.46 -6.05 -20.02
CA ILE A 46 0.44 -6.41 -21.12
C ILE A 46 1.57 -7.33 -20.61
N LEU A 47 2.18 -6.98 -19.47
CA LEU A 47 3.22 -7.81 -18.86
C LEU A 47 2.68 -9.18 -18.40
N ALA A 48 1.47 -9.21 -17.83
CA ALA A 48 0.83 -10.46 -17.41
C ALA A 48 0.50 -11.37 -18.60
N LEU A 49 -0.01 -10.82 -19.69
CA LEU A 49 -0.30 -11.57 -20.92
C LEU A 49 0.99 -12.14 -21.54
N TYR A 50 2.09 -11.38 -21.52
CA TYR A 50 3.39 -11.88 -21.95
C TYR A 50 3.84 -13.08 -21.10
N GLU A 51 3.73 -13.00 -19.77
CA GLU A 51 4.10 -14.11 -18.88
C GLU A 51 3.17 -15.33 -19.01
N ILE A 52 1.88 -15.11 -19.26
CA ILE A 52 0.93 -16.19 -19.55
C ILE A 52 1.32 -16.89 -20.86
N TYR A 53 1.61 -16.12 -21.91
CA TYR A 53 2.07 -16.66 -23.19
C TYR A 53 3.40 -17.42 -23.06
N ALA A 54 4.33 -16.90 -22.27
CA ALA A 54 5.61 -17.55 -21.97
C ALA A 54 5.48 -18.77 -21.02
N GLY A 55 4.29 -19.05 -20.49
CA GLY A 55 4.02 -20.16 -19.57
C GLY A 55 4.55 -19.96 -18.15
N SER A 56 5.00 -18.75 -17.79
CA SER A 56 5.53 -18.43 -16.46
C SER A 56 4.45 -18.00 -15.47
N LEU A 57 3.24 -17.69 -15.95
CA LEU A 57 2.08 -17.30 -15.17
C LEU A 57 0.84 -18.09 -15.62
N SER A 58 0.08 -18.63 -14.67
CA SER A 58 -1.20 -19.30 -14.99
C SER A 58 -2.28 -18.27 -15.27
N LEU A 59 -2.99 -18.41 -16.40
CA LEU A 59 -4.15 -17.56 -16.73
C LEU A 59 -5.22 -17.63 -15.63
N ALA A 60 -5.55 -18.83 -15.17
CA ALA A 60 -6.55 -19.03 -14.12
C ALA A 60 -6.12 -18.39 -12.80
N GLY A 61 -4.83 -18.52 -12.43
CA GLY A 61 -4.28 -17.89 -11.23
C GLY A 61 -4.30 -16.36 -11.31
N PHE A 62 -3.92 -15.82 -12.47
CA PHE A 62 -3.99 -14.37 -12.73
C PHE A 62 -5.42 -13.83 -12.60
N VAL A 63 -6.38 -14.45 -13.29
CA VAL A 63 -7.79 -14.02 -13.26
C VAL A 63 -8.35 -14.11 -11.85
N MET A 64 -8.07 -15.19 -11.11
CA MET A 64 -8.50 -15.36 -9.73
C MET A 64 -7.94 -14.26 -8.82
N THR A 65 -6.63 -13.96 -8.93
CA THR A 65 -6.00 -12.89 -8.14
C THR A 65 -6.65 -11.53 -8.43
N VAL A 66 -6.84 -11.17 -9.70
CA VAL A 66 -7.42 -9.87 -10.08
C VAL A 66 -8.87 -9.75 -9.63
N ILE A 67 -9.70 -10.78 -9.86
CA ILE A 67 -11.11 -10.77 -9.45
C ILE A 67 -11.21 -10.66 -7.93
N PHE A 68 -10.46 -11.50 -7.20
CA PHE A 68 -10.47 -11.46 -5.74
C PHE A 68 -10.05 -10.07 -5.23
N SER A 69 -8.97 -9.52 -5.76
CA SER A 69 -8.48 -8.20 -5.37
C SER A 69 -9.50 -7.11 -5.66
N ALA A 70 -10.16 -7.14 -6.82
CA ALA A 70 -11.19 -6.16 -7.16
C ALA A 70 -12.40 -6.25 -6.23
N VAL A 71 -12.92 -7.45 -5.99
CA VAL A 71 -14.06 -7.68 -5.08
C VAL A 71 -13.71 -7.21 -3.67
N MET A 72 -12.55 -7.61 -3.15
CA MET A 72 -12.10 -7.20 -1.82
C MET A 72 -11.97 -5.67 -1.74
N SER A 73 -11.33 -5.05 -2.73
CA SER A 73 -11.10 -3.61 -2.72
C SER A 73 -12.41 -2.81 -2.76
N MET A 74 -13.36 -3.24 -3.60
CA MET A 74 -14.68 -2.62 -3.66
C MET A 74 -15.46 -2.83 -2.36
N ALA A 75 -15.37 -4.01 -1.74
CA ALA A 75 -15.98 -4.26 -0.44
C ALA A 75 -15.40 -3.36 0.65
N LEU A 76 -14.08 -3.19 0.71
CA LEU A 76 -13.41 -2.26 1.63
C LEU A 76 -13.83 -0.80 1.36
N GLY A 77 -13.95 -0.41 0.09
CA GLY A 77 -14.44 0.91 -0.30
C GLY A 77 -15.89 1.15 0.13
N TYR A 78 -16.77 0.17 -0.08
CA TYR A 78 -18.17 0.23 0.34
C TYR A 78 -18.33 0.32 1.86
N LEU A 79 -17.47 -0.37 2.61
CA LEU A 79 -17.43 -0.29 4.07
C LEU A 79 -16.79 0.99 4.61
N GLY A 80 -16.30 1.88 3.74
CA GLY A 80 -15.63 3.13 4.11
C GLY A 80 -14.22 2.92 4.69
N LEU A 81 -13.64 1.74 4.53
CA LEU A 81 -12.28 1.42 4.98
C LEU A 81 -11.22 1.86 3.95
N PHE A 82 -11.59 1.89 2.66
CA PHE A 82 -10.75 2.37 1.56
C PHE A 82 -11.32 3.66 0.97
N GLY A 83 -10.44 4.60 0.63
CA GLY A 83 -10.79 5.71 -0.25
C GLY A 83 -10.93 5.26 -1.71
N GLY A 84 -11.53 6.10 -2.56
CA GLY A 84 -11.67 5.79 -3.99
C GLY A 84 -10.33 5.54 -4.69
N ALA A 85 -9.30 6.32 -4.33
CA ALA A 85 -7.94 6.13 -4.83
C ALA A 85 -7.34 4.78 -4.41
N ASP A 86 -7.58 4.33 -3.18
CA ASP A 86 -7.08 3.05 -2.69
C ASP A 86 -7.69 1.89 -3.47
N VAL A 87 -8.96 2.01 -3.88
CA VAL A 87 -9.62 1.00 -4.71
C VAL A 87 -8.94 0.85 -6.07
N GLY A 88 -8.72 1.97 -6.76
CA GLY A 88 -8.04 1.97 -8.06
C GLY A 88 -6.60 1.47 -7.96
N ALA A 89 -5.86 1.94 -6.95
CA ALA A 89 -4.49 1.55 -6.71
C ALA A 89 -4.36 0.06 -6.43
N PHE A 90 -5.22 -0.51 -5.57
CA PHE A 90 -5.13 -1.91 -5.20
C PHE A 90 -5.46 -2.85 -6.36
N ILE A 91 -6.46 -2.50 -7.19
CA ILE A 91 -6.76 -3.24 -8.42
C ILE A 91 -5.58 -3.17 -9.39
N ALA A 92 -5.04 -1.98 -9.65
CA ALA A 92 -3.89 -1.82 -10.55
C ALA A 92 -2.67 -2.62 -10.05
N LEU A 93 -2.39 -2.59 -8.75
CA LEU A 93 -1.33 -3.38 -8.13
C LEU A 93 -1.57 -4.90 -8.25
N SER A 94 -2.82 -5.36 -8.19
CA SER A 94 -3.13 -6.79 -8.38
C SER A 94 -2.80 -7.29 -9.79
N ILE A 95 -2.93 -6.42 -10.78
CA ILE A 95 -2.60 -6.70 -12.18
C ILE A 95 -1.08 -6.60 -12.40
N LEU A 96 -0.43 -5.60 -11.80
CA LEU A 96 1.02 -5.40 -11.84
C LEU A 96 1.78 -6.47 -11.06
N HIS A 97 1.21 -7.01 -10.00
CA HIS A 97 1.85 -8.00 -9.13
C HIS A 97 0.86 -9.12 -8.78
N PRO A 98 0.56 -10.02 -9.73
CA PRO A 98 -0.35 -11.14 -9.48
C PRO A 98 0.31 -12.26 -8.65
N ILE A 99 1.64 -12.31 -8.66
CA ILE A 99 2.49 -13.28 -7.94
C ILE A 99 3.66 -12.54 -7.28
N PRO A 100 4.30 -13.13 -6.25
CA PRO A 100 5.47 -12.53 -5.63
C PRO A 100 6.64 -12.38 -6.62
N PRO A 101 7.39 -11.26 -6.57
CA PRO A 101 8.56 -11.06 -7.40
C PRO A 101 9.63 -12.11 -7.08
N ARG A 102 10.19 -12.71 -8.13
CA ARG A 102 11.19 -13.77 -8.03
C ARG A 102 12.52 -13.16 -7.59
N GLY A 103 13.14 -13.72 -6.56
CA GLY A 103 14.44 -13.25 -6.05
C GLY A 103 14.36 -12.21 -4.94
N LEU A 104 13.17 -11.81 -4.51
CA LEU A 104 12.96 -11.09 -3.25
C LEU A 104 12.41 -12.03 -2.20
N GLU A 105 13.18 -12.24 -1.13
CA GLU A 105 12.71 -13.05 -0.01
C GLU A 105 11.95 -12.18 1.01
N PRO A 106 10.78 -12.64 1.46
CA PRO A 106 10.02 -11.95 2.50
C PRO A 106 10.80 -11.98 3.82
N LEU A 107 10.96 -10.82 4.47
CA LEU A 107 11.71 -10.69 5.72
C LEU A 107 11.18 -11.62 6.84
N LEU A 108 9.86 -11.80 6.91
CA LEU A 108 9.19 -12.64 7.91
C LEU A 108 8.85 -14.04 7.40
N GLY A 109 9.21 -14.39 6.16
CA GLY A 109 8.85 -15.69 5.57
C GLY A 109 7.35 -15.85 5.21
N VAL A 110 6.51 -14.85 5.48
CA VAL A 110 5.06 -14.94 5.27
C VAL A 110 4.64 -14.30 3.95
N VAL A 111 4.03 -15.09 3.07
CA VAL A 111 3.43 -14.63 1.81
C VAL A 111 2.06 -15.25 1.67
N SER A 112 1.08 -14.44 1.29
CA SER A 112 -0.28 -14.90 1.02
C SER A 112 -0.33 -15.63 -0.31
N VAL A 113 -1.24 -16.60 -0.42
CA VAL A 113 -1.56 -17.28 -1.68
C VAL A 113 -1.97 -16.26 -2.75
N ILE A 114 -2.68 -15.20 -2.34
CA ILE A 114 -3.05 -14.07 -3.19
C ILE A 114 -2.08 -12.94 -2.86
N TYR A 115 -1.04 -12.79 -3.67
CA TYR A 115 0.07 -11.86 -3.39
C TYR A 115 -0.35 -10.41 -3.07
N PRO A 116 -1.38 -9.82 -3.73
CA PRO A 116 -1.86 -8.50 -3.36
C PRO A 116 -2.27 -8.35 -1.88
N LEU A 117 -2.72 -9.43 -1.22
CA LEU A 117 -2.96 -9.40 0.22
C LEU A 117 -1.67 -9.21 1.04
N THR A 118 -0.54 -9.73 0.57
CA THR A 118 0.75 -9.46 1.21
C THR A 118 1.13 -7.98 1.07
N LEU A 119 0.89 -7.38 -0.11
CA LEU A 119 1.10 -5.93 -0.29
C LEU A 119 0.20 -5.12 0.65
N PHE A 120 -1.08 -5.48 0.74
CA PHE A 120 -2.04 -4.84 1.64
C PHE A 120 -1.66 -4.97 3.12
N SER A 121 -1.38 -6.17 3.59
CA SER A 121 -1.02 -6.39 4.99
C SER A 121 0.27 -5.67 5.37
N ASN A 122 1.28 -5.70 4.49
CA ASN A 122 2.54 -5.00 4.73
C ASN A 122 2.37 -3.48 4.70
N SER A 123 1.54 -2.94 3.81
CA SER A 123 1.26 -1.49 3.77
C SER A 123 0.46 -1.06 5.00
N ALA A 124 -0.54 -1.83 5.42
CA ALA A 124 -1.31 -1.57 6.64
C ALA A 124 -0.43 -1.61 7.89
N LEU A 125 0.47 -2.60 8.01
CA LEU A 125 1.45 -2.67 9.10
C LEU A 125 2.41 -1.48 9.08
N SER A 126 2.90 -1.08 7.90
CA SER A 126 3.76 0.09 7.74
C SER A 126 3.04 1.37 8.13
N GLY A 127 1.78 1.54 7.72
CA GLY A 127 0.94 2.67 8.09
C GLY A 127 0.68 2.74 9.60
N ALA A 128 0.32 1.61 10.21
CA ALA A 128 0.14 1.52 11.67
C ALA A 128 1.43 1.84 12.44
N SER A 129 2.59 1.42 11.91
CA SER A 129 3.90 1.71 12.51
C SER A 129 4.23 3.20 12.51
N PHE A 130 3.62 4.01 11.63
CA PHE A 130 3.80 5.47 11.64
C PHE A 130 3.31 6.12 12.95
N ALA A 131 2.27 5.56 13.58
CA ALA A 131 1.80 6.02 14.87
C ALA A 131 2.86 5.88 15.98
N LEU A 132 3.68 4.82 15.91
CA LEU A 132 4.81 4.63 16.83
C LEU A 132 5.92 5.68 16.59
N VAL A 133 6.17 6.03 15.33
CA VAL A 133 7.12 7.10 14.98
C VAL A 133 6.65 8.44 15.56
N LEU A 134 5.34 8.73 15.43
CA LEU A 134 4.75 9.96 15.95
C LEU A 134 4.81 10.02 17.48
N LEU A 135 4.52 8.90 18.16
CA LEU A 135 4.68 8.75 19.59
C LEU A 135 6.13 9.01 20.04
N GLY A 136 7.11 8.39 19.38
CA GLY A 136 8.53 8.63 19.68
C GLY A 136 8.92 10.10 19.52
N ARG A 137 8.50 10.73 18.42
CA ARG A 137 8.76 12.16 18.16
C ARG A 137 8.12 13.06 19.23
N ASN A 138 6.90 12.74 19.66
CA ASN A 138 6.19 13.51 20.68
C ASN A 138 6.83 13.32 22.07
N LEU A 139 7.30 12.13 22.41
CA LEU A 139 8.04 11.88 23.65
C LEU A 139 9.36 12.66 23.68
N LEU A 140 10.10 12.69 22.56
CA LEU A 140 11.34 13.48 22.45
C LEU A 140 11.09 14.99 22.61
N ARG A 141 10.02 15.52 21.99
CA ARG A 141 9.59 16.92 22.16
C ARG A 141 9.21 17.25 23.59
N LYS A 142 8.57 16.32 24.31
CA LYS A 142 8.24 16.48 25.73
C LYS A 142 9.51 16.47 26.59
N ALA A 143 10.44 15.57 26.30
CA ALA A 143 11.71 15.47 27.01
C ALA A 143 12.61 16.70 26.79
N SER A 144 12.51 17.35 25.63
CA SER A 144 13.22 18.60 25.32
C SER A 144 12.60 19.86 25.95
N GLY A 145 11.61 19.71 26.83
CA GLY A 145 10.99 20.81 27.57
C GLY A 145 9.93 21.61 26.80
N ASN A 146 9.50 21.17 25.61
CA ASN A 146 8.39 21.82 24.91
C ASN A 146 7.07 21.43 25.57
N SER A 147 6.18 22.41 25.75
CA SER A 147 4.89 22.19 26.36
C SER A 147 3.88 21.60 25.37
N LEU A 148 3.82 20.27 25.32
CA LEU A 148 2.88 19.51 24.48
C LEU A 148 1.44 19.49 25.00
N PHE A 149 1.19 19.93 26.24
CA PHE A 149 -0.09 19.74 26.93
C PHE A 149 -0.68 21.01 27.52
N ASP A 150 -0.15 22.19 27.19
CA ASP A 150 -0.61 23.45 27.80
C ASP A 150 -2.09 23.74 27.48
N ASP A 151 -2.54 23.36 26.28
CA ASP A 151 -3.94 23.52 25.85
C ASP A 151 -4.87 22.38 26.28
N LEU A 152 -4.32 21.28 26.82
CA LEU A 152 -5.07 20.09 27.21
C LEU A 152 -5.34 20.10 28.71
N GLY A 153 -6.46 20.73 29.08
CA GLY A 153 -6.98 20.80 30.45
C GLY A 153 -6.72 19.53 31.26
N SER A 154 -6.17 19.72 32.46
CA SER A 154 -5.23 18.82 33.17
C SER A 154 -5.64 17.36 33.41
N ASN A 155 -6.89 16.94 33.22
CA ASN A 155 -7.45 15.76 33.90
C ASN A 155 -7.66 14.47 33.09
N SER A 156 -7.43 14.43 31.76
CA SER A 156 -7.64 13.18 30.99
C SER A 156 -6.34 12.59 30.43
N LEU A 157 -5.83 11.54 31.08
CA LEU A 157 -4.68 10.74 30.61
C LEU A 157 -4.94 10.15 29.21
N LEU A 158 -6.20 9.80 28.92
CA LEU A 158 -6.62 9.24 27.64
C LEU A 158 -6.46 10.27 26.50
N LYS A 159 -6.84 11.53 26.73
CA LYS A 159 -6.60 12.61 25.77
C LYS A 159 -5.11 12.82 25.51
N LYS A 160 -4.28 12.81 26.56
CA LYS A 160 -2.82 12.96 26.43
C LYS A 160 -2.19 11.80 25.64
N PHE A 161 -2.68 10.58 25.84
CA PHE A 161 -2.22 9.40 25.08
C PHE A 161 -2.64 9.47 23.61
N ILE A 162 -3.89 9.85 23.33
CA ILE A 162 -4.37 10.05 21.95
C ILE A 162 -3.47 11.06 21.24
N VAL A 163 -3.24 12.23 21.85
CA VAL A 163 -2.38 13.29 21.28
C VAL A 163 -0.96 12.80 20.98
N MET A 164 -0.38 11.98 21.87
CA MET A 164 0.95 11.41 21.62
C MET A 164 0.97 10.50 20.39
N VAL A 165 -0.07 9.72 20.16
CA VAL A 165 -0.11 8.68 19.10
C VAL A 165 -0.64 9.25 17.76
N SER A 166 -1.56 10.22 17.80
CA SER A 166 -2.20 10.81 16.61
C SER A 166 -1.59 12.14 16.18
N GLY A 167 -0.84 12.82 17.06
CA GLY A 167 -0.27 14.15 16.82
C GLY A 167 -1.31 15.27 16.71
N ALA A 168 -2.54 15.03 17.18
CA ALA A 168 -3.65 15.99 17.24
C ALA A 168 -3.98 16.36 18.68
#